data_AF-A0A921KD23-F1
#
_entry.id   AF-A0A921KD23-F1
#
_cell.length_a   1.000
_cell.length_b   1.000
_cell.length_c   1.000
_cell.angle_alpha   90.00
_cell.angle_beta   90.00
_cell.angle_gamma   90.00
#
_symmetry.space_group_name_H-M   'P 1'
#
loop_
_entity.id
_entity.type
_entity.pdbx_description
1 polymer ?
#
loop_
_entity_poly.entity_id
_entity_poly.type
_entity_poly.pdbx_seq_one_letter_code
_entity_poly.pdbx_strand_id
1 'polypeptide(L)'
;MSTEKSGVLWAIGSYLIWGIMPVYWKSLEHVASAEILTSRIVWAFILTLAVVLLMKNGQHLKEDIKTLWGSQKDFWALFAASALVSTNWFVYIWAVNHNYIVQTSLGYYINP
;
A
#
# COMPACT_ATOMS: atom_id res chain seq x y z
N MET A 1 7.05 24.06 -17.48
CA MET A 1 8.15 23.11 -17.18
C MET A 1 7.90 21.86 -18.00
N SER A 2 8.89 21.31 -18.72
CA SER A 2 8.67 20.10 -19.52
C SER A 2 8.22 18.96 -18.60
N THR A 3 7.26 18.17 -19.06
CA THR A 3 6.65 17.05 -18.32
C THR A 3 7.71 16.13 -17.72
N GLU A 4 8.85 15.97 -18.39
CA GLU A 4 10.02 15.22 -17.93
C GLU A 4 10.66 15.80 -16.67
N LYS A 5 10.91 17.12 -16.60
CA LYS A 5 11.49 17.77 -15.41
C LYS A 5 10.54 17.68 -14.21
N SER A 6 9.23 17.77 -14.44
CA SER A 6 8.25 17.57 -13.39
C SER A 6 8.20 16.11 -12.94
N GLY A 7 8.27 15.15 -13.87
CA GLY A 7 8.30 13.72 -13.57
C GLY A 7 9.51 13.32 -12.72
N VAL A 8 10.69 13.86 -13.02
CA VAL A 8 11.91 13.64 -12.21
C VAL A 8 11.73 14.16 -10.78
N LEU A 9 11.13 15.34 -10.60
CA LEU A 9 10.85 15.89 -9.26
C LEU A 9 9.89 15.01 -8.46
N TRP A 10 8.82 14.50 -9.09
CA TRP A 10 7.88 13.59 -8.45
C TRP A 10 8.52 12.25 -8.08
N ALA A 11 9.39 11.71 -8.95
CA ALA A 11 10.13 10.48 -8.67
C ALA A 11 11.06 10.66 -7.46
N ILE A 12 11.86 11.74 -7.44
CA ILE A 12 12.74 12.05 -6.31
C ILE A 12 11.93 12.19 -5.01
N GLY A 13 10.81 12.93 -5.04
CA GLY A 13 9.94 13.08 -3.87
C GLY A 13 9.39 11.74 -3.36
N SER A 14 8.92 10.89 -4.27
CA SER A 14 8.46 9.54 -3.96
C SER A 14 9.55 8.71 -3.27
N TYR A 15 10.76 8.66 -3.85
CA TYR A 15 11.87 7.88 -3.29
C TYR A 15 12.35 8.43 -1.94
N LEU A 16 12.32 9.74 -1.73
CA LEU A 16 12.65 10.35 -0.43
C LEU A 16 11.62 9.97 0.64
N ILE A 17 10.32 10.06 0.32
CA ILE A 17 9.24 9.67 1.24
C ILE A 17 9.39 8.18 1.60
N TRP A 18 9.63 7.33 0.60
CA TRP A 18 9.86 5.90 0.82
C TRP A 18 11.14 5.62 1.62
N GLY A 19 12.23 6.36 1.40
CA GLY A 19 13.47 6.19 2.14
C GLY A 19 13.37 6.58 3.62
N ILE A 20 12.45 7.48 3.97
CA ILE A 20 12.20 7.91 5.36
C ILE A 20 11.25 6.95 6.09
N MET A 21 10.44 6.16 5.38
CA MET A 21 9.47 5.23 5.97
C MET A 21 10.04 4.29 7.05
N PRO A 22 11.22 3.66 6.88
CA PRO A 22 11.78 2.79 7.92
C PRO A 22 11.96 3.50 9.26
N VAL A 23 12.30 4.79 9.25
CA VAL A 23 12.46 5.60 10.47
C VAL A 23 11.13 5.76 11.19
N TYR A 24 10.06 6.02 10.43
CA TYR A 24 8.70 6.12 10.98
C TYR A 24 8.25 4.80 11.62
N TRP A 25 8.46 3.67 10.94
CA TRP A 25 8.12 2.36 11.51
C TRP A 25 8.93 2.02 12.74
N LYS A 26 10.23 2.33 12.72
CA LYS A 26 11.09 2.12 13.88
C LYS A 26 10.63 2.92 15.10
N SER A 27 10.13 4.15 14.89
CA SER A 27 9.52 4.95 15.98
C SER A 27 8.24 4.33 16.55
N LEU A 28 7.56 3.46 15.78
CA LEU A 28 6.35 2.75 16.18
C LEU A 28 6.63 1.30 16.60
N GLU A 29 7.88 0.94 16.91
CA GLU A 29 8.25 -0.44 17.26
C GLU A 29 7.50 -1.00 18.50
N HIS A 30 6.96 -0.11 19.34
CA HIS A 30 6.16 -0.44 20.51
C HIS A 30 4.72 -0.89 20.18
N VAL A 31 4.24 -0.64 18.95
CA VAL A 31 2.93 -1.06 18.45
C VAL A 31 3.09 -2.34 17.64
N ALA A 32 2.17 -3.29 17.79
CA ALA A 32 2.25 -4.53 17.03
C ALA A 32 2.16 -4.24 15.52
N SER A 33 3.05 -4.85 14.72
CA SER A 33 3.08 -4.65 13.27
C SER A 33 1.75 -4.96 12.58
N ALA A 34 0.96 -5.88 13.16
CA ALA A 34 -0.39 -6.19 12.71
C ALA A 34 -1.36 -5.00 12.90
N GLU A 35 -1.32 -4.32 14.04
CA GLU A 35 -2.18 -3.16 14.34
C GLU A 35 -1.82 -1.97 13.42
N ILE A 36 -0.53 -1.75 13.17
CA ILE A 36 -0.05 -0.76 12.20
C ILE A 36 -0.62 -1.06 10.81
N LEU A 37 -0.56 -2.32 10.37
CA LEU A 37 -1.08 -2.71 9.06
C LEU A 37 -2.61 -2.58 8.99
N THR A 38 -3.32 -3.05 10.01
CA THR A 38 -4.79 -2.98 10.06
C THR A 38 -5.27 -1.54 10.03
N SER A 39 -4.69 -0.66 10.85
CA SER A 39 -5.03 0.77 10.85
C SER A 39 -4.77 1.40 9.48
N ARG A 40 -3.66 1.06 8.83
CA ARG A 40 -3.33 1.52 7.47
C ARG A 40 -4.36 1.08 6.44
N ILE A 41 -4.81 -0.18 6.48
CA ILE A 41 -5.84 -0.71 5.56
C ILE A 41 -7.16 0.01 5.79
N VAL A 42 -7.57 0.22 7.05
CA VAL A 42 -8.81 0.93 7.40
C VAL A 42 -8.78 2.37 6.91
N TRP A 43 -7.69 3.10 7.16
CA TRP A 43 -7.56 4.50 6.71
C TRP A 43 -7.48 4.62 5.19
N ALA A 44 -6.75 3.72 4.52
CA ALA A 44 -6.72 3.69 3.06
C ALA A 44 -8.13 3.45 2.49
N PHE A 45 -8.87 2.50 3.04
CA PHE A 45 -10.25 2.23 2.64
C PHE A 45 -11.16 3.46 2.83
N ILE A 46 -11.12 4.10 4.00
CA ILE A 46 -11.93 5.29 4.29
C ILE A 46 -11.59 6.43 3.34
N LEU A 47 -10.31 6.72 3.12
CA LEU A 47 -9.87 7.80 2.23
C LEU A 47 -10.25 7.52 0.78
N THR A 48 -10.02 6.30 0.29
CA THR A 48 -10.40 5.91 -1.08
C THR A 48 -11.92 5.99 -1.25
N LEU A 49 -12.71 5.52 -0.29
CA LEU A 49 -14.17 5.62 -0.34
C LEU A 49 -14.62 7.09 -0.36
N ALA A 50 -14.04 7.93 0.49
CA ALA A 50 -14.33 9.36 0.51
C ALA A 50 -14.03 10.02 -0.84
N VAL A 51 -12.90 9.71 -1.46
CA VAL A 51 -12.54 10.22 -2.79
C VAL A 51 -13.54 9.77 -3.86
N VAL A 52 -13.91 8.48 -3.89
CA VAL A 52 -14.90 7.95 -4.85
C VAL A 52 -16.26 8.66 -4.71
N LEU A 53 -16.69 8.90 -3.47
CA LEU A 53 -17.94 9.62 -3.19
C LEU A 53 -17.86 11.09 -3.61
N LEU A 54 -16.74 11.77 -3.32
CA LEU A 54 -16.52 13.16 -3.73
C LEU A 54 -16.47 13.33 -5.26
N MET A 55 -15.91 12.34 -5.97
CA MET A 55 -15.90 12.31 -7.44
C MET A 55 -17.26 11.92 -8.05
N LYS A 56 -18.29 11.64 -7.23
CA LYS A 56 -19.63 11.18 -7.64
C LYS A 56 -19.61 9.88 -8.47
N ASN A 57 -18.54 9.08 -8.39
CA ASN A 57 -18.39 7.81 -9.08
C ASN A 57 -19.05 6.62 -8.33
N GLY A 58 -20.00 6.90 -7.44
CA GLY A 58 -20.66 5.87 -6.63
C GLY A 58 -21.48 4.86 -7.44
N GLN A 59 -21.89 5.21 -8.65
CA GLN A 59 -22.61 4.27 -9.54
C GLN A 59 -21.66 3.25 -10.16
N HIS A 60 -20.49 3.67 -10.64
CA HIS A 60 -19.45 2.77 -11.13
C HIS A 60 -18.96 1.81 -10.03
N LEU A 61 -18.79 2.30 -8.79
CA LEU A 61 -18.44 1.44 -7.66
C LEU A 61 -19.45 0.30 -7.46
N LYS A 62 -20.75 0.57 -7.61
CA LYS A 62 -21.80 -0.46 -7.48
C LYS A 62 -21.75 -1.47 -8.62
N GLU A 63 -21.46 -1.02 -9.84
CA GLU A 63 -21.33 -1.88 -11.02
C GLU A 63 -20.10 -2.79 -10.90
N ASP A 64 -18.96 -2.25 -10.47
CA ASP A 64 -17.72 -3.00 -10.21
C ASP A 64 -17.94 -4.08 -9.15
N ILE A 65 -18.58 -3.70 -8.05
CA ILE A 65 -19.00 -4.61 -6.97
C ILE A 65 -19.86 -5.73 -7.54
N LYS A 66 -20.93 -5.40 -8.28
CA LYS A 66 -21.84 -6.41 -8.84
C LYS A 66 -21.11 -7.37 -9.80
N THR A 67 -20.20 -6.85 -10.62
CA THR A 67 -19.41 -7.63 -11.57
C THR A 67 -18.46 -8.58 -10.85
N LEU A 68 -17.77 -8.09 -9.80
CA LEU A 68 -16.87 -8.89 -8.98
C LEU A 68 -17.60 -10.05 -8.28
N TRP A 69 -18.79 -9.79 -7.71
CA TRP A 69 -19.61 -10.83 -7.10
C TRP A 69 -20.19 -11.83 -8.11
N GLY A 70 -20.36 -11.42 -9.36
CA GLY A 70 -20.78 -12.31 -10.45
C GLY A 70 -19.68 -13.23 -10.96
N SER A 71 -18.40 -12.88 -10.76
CA SER A 71 -17.23 -13.62 -11.22
C SER A 71 -16.42 -14.16 -10.05
N GLN A 72 -16.66 -15.42 -9.70
CA GLN A 72 -15.93 -16.11 -8.62
C GLN A 72 -14.41 -16.12 -8.87
N LYS A 73 -13.99 -16.20 -10.15
CA LYS A 73 -12.57 -16.14 -10.53
C LYS A 73 -11.94 -14.81 -10.18
N ASP A 74 -12.59 -13.70 -10.53
CA ASP A 74 -12.04 -12.36 -10.30
C ASP A 74 -12.00 -12.02 -8.81
N PHE A 75 -13.03 -12.47 -8.06
CA PHE A 75 -13.03 -12.37 -6.61
C PHE A 75 -11.83 -13.08 -5.97
N TRP A 76 -11.57 -14.35 -6.34
CA TRP A 76 -10.44 -15.10 -5.77
C TRP A 76 -9.09 -14.56 -6.23
N ALA A 77 -8.98 -14.09 -7.47
CA ALA A 77 -7.77 -13.43 -7.95
C ALA A 77 -7.47 -12.15 -7.16
N LEU A 78 -8.48 -11.31 -6.93
CA LEU A 78 -8.35 -10.09 -6.15
C LEU A 78 -8.03 -10.38 -4.69
N PHE A 79 -8.68 -11.39 -4.10
CA PHE A 79 -8.40 -11.84 -2.73
C PHE A 79 -6.94 -12.31 -2.60
N ALA A 80 -6.48 -13.17 -3.50
CA ALA A 80 -5.09 -13.66 -3.50
C ALA A 80 -4.09 -12.50 -3.66
N ALA A 81 -4.34 -11.57 -4.59
CA ALA A 81 -3.50 -10.38 -4.76
C ALA A 81 -3.46 -9.52 -3.49
N SER A 82 -4.62 -9.28 -2.86
CA SER A 82 -4.70 -8.51 -1.62
C SER A 82 -3.97 -9.18 -0.46
N ALA A 83 -4.05 -10.51 -0.36
CA ALA A 83 -3.35 -11.29 0.67
C ALA A 83 -1.83 -11.24 0.46
N LEU A 84 -1.36 -11.36 -0.78
CA LEU A 84 0.07 -11.25 -1.11
C LEU A 84 0.61 -9.86 -0.80
N VAL A 85 -0.10 -8.81 -1.20
CA VAL A 85 0.30 -7.42 -0.92
C VAL A 85 0.29 -7.14 0.58
N SER A 86 -0.73 -7.62 1.30
CA SER A 86 -0.83 -7.46 2.76
C SER A 86 0.30 -8.19 3.48
N THR A 87 0.61 -9.41 3.05
CA THR A 87 1.73 -10.19 3.60
C THR A 87 3.06 -9.51 3.34
N ASN A 88 3.29 -8.99 2.13
CA ASN A 88 4.49 -8.23 1.80
C ASN A 88 4.67 -7.03 2.74
N TRP A 89 3.62 -6.23 2.93
CA TRP A 89 3.66 -5.08 3.83
C TRP A 89 3.83 -5.47 5.29
N PHE A 90 3.18 -6.55 5.74
CA PHE A 90 3.35 -7.05 7.09
C PHE A 90 4.81 -7.45 7.36
N VAL A 91 5.41 -8.24 6.45
CA VAL A 91 6.81 -8.67 6.55
C VAL A 91 7.75 -7.46 6.53
N TYR A 92 7.48 -6.45 5.71
CA TYR A 92 8.25 -5.21 5.68
C TYR A 92 8.27 -4.50 7.04
N ILE A 93 7.10 -4.21 7.60
CA ILE A 93 6.97 -3.51 8.89
C ILE A 93 7.60 -4.34 10.01
N TRP A 94 7.32 -5.65 10.02
CA TRP A 94 7.89 -6.57 11.01
C TRP A 94 9.41 -6.61 10.94
N ALA A 95 9.99 -6.73 9.75
CA ALA A 95 11.44 -6.80 9.55
C ALA A 95 12.12 -5.49 9.97
N VAL A 96 11.54 -4.33 9.64
CA VAL A 96 12.04 -3.02 10.09
C VAL A 96 12.02 -2.91 11.61
N ASN A 97 10.92 -3.32 12.27
CA ASN A 97 10.81 -3.29 13.73
C ASN A 97 11.87 -4.19 14.40
N HIS A 98 12.18 -5.35 13.79
CA HIS A 98 13.19 -6.30 14.28
C HIS A 98 14.63 -5.98 13.86
N ASN A 99 14.92 -4.76 13.38
CA ASN A 99 16.24 -4.30 12.92
C ASN A 99 16.78 -4.99 11.66
N TYR A 100 15.94 -5.68 10.88
CA TYR A 100 16.32 -6.31 9.61
C TYR A 100 16.26 -5.35 8.40
N ILE A 101 16.48 -4.04 8.63
CA ILE A 101 16.27 -2.98 7.62
C ILE A 101 17.16 -3.20 6.39
N VAL A 102 18.41 -3.62 6.58
CA VAL A 102 19.36 -3.87 5.47
C VAL A 102 18.91 -5.07 4.63
N GLN A 103 18.46 -6.14 5.27
CA GLN A 103 17.95 -7.34 4.59
C GLN A 103 16.68 -7.02 3.81
N THR A 104 15.79 -6.21 4.41
CA THR A 104 14.58 -5.73 3.74
C THR A 104 14.91 -4.91 2.50
N SER A 105 15.81 -3.93 2.60
CA SER A 105 16.24 -3.13 1.44
C SER A 105 16.83 -4.00 0.34
N LEU A 106 17.69 -4.97 0.68
CA LEU A 106 18.24 -5.92 -0.29
C LEU A 106 17.14 -6.73 -0.99
N GLY A 107 16.13 -7.19 -0.24
CA GLY A 107 14.97 -7.88 -0.79
C GLY A 107 14.19 -7.03 -1.80
N TYR A 108 14.03 -5.73 -1.54
CA TYR A 108 13.41 -4.80 -2.50
C TYR A 108 14.29 -4.53 -3.72
N TYR A 109 15.62 -4.50 -3.59
CA TYR A 109 16.52 -4.36 -4.74
C TYR A 109 16.56 -5.57 -5.66
N ILE A 110 16.24 -6.77 -5.15
CA ILE A 110 16.18 -8.00 -5.96
C ILE A 110 14.84 -8.11 -6.71
N ASN A 111 13.78 -7.47 -6.19
CA ASN A 111 12.50 -7.42 -6.88
C ASN A 111 12.62 -6.47 -8.09
N PRO A 112 12.39 -6.95 -9.33
CA PRO A 112 12.60 -6.18 -10.55
C PRO A 112 11.65 -4.98 -10.69
#